data_AF-A0A8S4QHX2-F1
#
_entry.id   AF-A0A8S4QHX2-F1
#
_cell.length_a   1.000
_cell.length_b   1.000
_cell.length_c   1.000
_cell.angle_alpha   90.00
_cell.angle_beta   90.00
_cell.angle_gamma   90.00
#
_symmetry.space_group_name_H-M   'P 1'
#
loop_
_entity.id
_entity.type
_entity.pdbx_description
1 polymer ?
#
loop_
_entity_poly.entity_id
_entity_poly.type
_entity_poly.pdbx_seq_one_letter_code
_entity_poly.pdbx_strand_id
1 'polypeptide(L)' 'NYAQAQALAHDGHEIATGTISQQQGLQDKGYEEWAGEMIGMREILRKFANVSRSEIVGARAPFLKPGRNTQFK' A
#
# COMPACT_ATOMS: atom_id res chain seq x y z
N ASN A 1 6.19 4.84 11.68
CA ASN A 1 6.10 4.14 12.97
C ASN A 1 4.86 3.25 12.92
N TYR A 2 5.01 1.91 12.99
CA TYR A 2 3.87 0.99 12.86
C TYR A 2 2.97 0.95 14.10
N ALA A 3 3.47 1.28 15.29
CA ALA A 3 2.65 1.38 16.49
C ALA A 3 1.62 2.53 16.39
N GLN A 4 2.00 3.65 15.77
CA GLN A 4 1.07 4.75 15.51
C GLN A 4 0.02 4.37 14.45
N ALA A 5 0.41 3.62 13.41
CA ALA A 5 -0.54 3.11 12.42
C ALA A 5 -1.55 2.15 13.06
N GLN A 6 -1.09 1.30 13.98
CA GLN A 6 -1.96 0.43 14.78
C GLN A 6 -2.95 1.21 15.64
N ALA A 7 -2.48 2.27 16.33
CA ALA A 7 -3.34 3.12 17.14
C ALA A 7 -4.44 3.78 16.30
N LEU A 8 -4.09 4.34 15.13
CA LEU A 8 -5.06 4.92 14.21
C LEU A 8 -6.09 3.89 13.71
N ALA A 9 -5.65 2.69 13.37
CA ALA A 9 -6.55 1.61 12.98
C ALA A 9 -7.49 1.21 14.12
N HIS A 10 -6.97 1.11 15.34
CA HIS A 10 -7.74 0.82 16.56
C HIS A 10 -8.80 1.90 16.84
N ASP A 11 -8.48 3.17 16.57
CA ASP A 11 -9.40 4.30 16.73
C ASP A 11 -10.46 4.37 15.61
N GLY A 12 -10.45 3.42 14.66
CA GLY A 12 -11.43 3.29 13.59
C GLY A 12 -11.09 4.05 12.30
N HIS A 13 -9.86 4.56 12.16
CA HIS A 13 -9.42 5.17 10.91
C HIS A 13 -9.02 4.10 9.88
N GLU A 14 -9.41 4.31 8.62
CA GLU A 14 -8.99 3.44 7.52
C GLU A 14 -7.48 3.56 7.27
N ILE A 15 -6.80 2.41 7.12
CA ILE A 15 -5.41 2.33 6.71
C ILE A 15 -5.33 1.78 5.28
N ALA A 16 -4.74 2.56 4.38
CA ALA A 16 -4.54 2.22 2.97
C ALA A 16 -3.05 2.13 2.60
N THR A 17 -2.72 1.51 1.47
CA THR A 17 -1.32 1.38 1.00
C THR A 17 -0.88 2.58 0.14
N GLY A 18 0.39 2.94 0.26
CA GLY A 18 1.02 4.05 -0.48
C GLY A 18 2.34 3.68 -1.15
N THR A 19 2.52 2.40 -1.54
CA THR A 19 3.79 1.75 -1.94
C THR A 19 4.83 1.63 -0.83
N ILE A 20 5.82 0.75 -1.00
CA ILE A 20 6.91 0.54 -0.04
C ILE A 20 7.97 1.62 -0.25
N SER A 21 8.45 1.76 -1.49
CA SER A 21 9.65 2.57 -1.78
C SER A 21 9.33 4.02 -2.11
N GLN A 22 8.09 4.34 -2.46
CA GLN A 22 7.71 5.63 -3.04
C GLN A 22 8.59 6.03 -4.25
N GLN A 23 9.07 5.04 -5.02
CA GLN A 23 9.95 5.29 -6.16
C GLN A 23 9.28 6.12 -7.26
N GLN A 24 10.07 6.97 -7.92
CA GLN A 24 9.65 7.63 -9.15
C GLN A 24 9.67 6.63 -10.31
N GLY A 25 8.74 6.79 -11.26
CA GLY A 25 8.70 5.93 -12.45
C GLY A 25 7.87 4.67 -12.29
N LEU A 26 7.27 4.42 -11.12
CA LEU A 26 6.43 3.24 -10.89
C LEU A 26 5.27 3.13 -11.88
N GLN A 27 4.83 4.25 -12.46
CA GLN A 27 3.77 4.28 -13.46
C GLN A 27 4.12 3.58 -14.78
N ASP A 28 5.40 3.41 -15.08
CA ASP A 28 5.92 2.82 -16.32
C ASP A 28 6.51 1.41 -16.07
N LYS A 29 6.38 0.88 -14.85
CA LYS A 29 6.87 -0.45 -14.46
C LYS A 29 5.90 -1.58 -14.79
N GLY A 30 6.43 -2.80 -14.75
CA GLY A 30 5.66 -4.03 -14.99
C GLY A 30 4.71 -4.39 -13.85
N TYR A 31 3.84 -5.37 -14.11
CA TYR A 31 2.85 -5.85 -13.11
C TYR A 31 3.49 -6.37 -11.84
N GLU A 32 4.52 -7.21 -11.95
CA GLU A 32 5.19 -7.77 -10.78
C GLU A 32 5.83 -6.70 -9.89
N GLU A 33 6.43 -5.67 -10.48
CA GLU A 33 7.01 -4.55 -9.73
C GLU A 33 5.91 -3.71 -9.05
N TRP A 34 4.85 -3.37 -9.78
CA TRP A 34 3.74 -2.59 -9.24
C TRP A 34 2.98 -3.34 -8.13
N ALA A 35 2.67 -4.61 -8.36
CA ALA A 35 2.02 -5.49 -7.41
C ALA A 35 2.91 -5.74 -6.19
N GLY A 36 4.22 -5.91 -6.38
CA GLY A 36 5.19 -6.04 -5.30
C GLY A 36 5.17 -4.84 -4.34
N GLU A 37 5.09 -3.62 -4.88
CA GLU A 37 4.97 -2.39 -4.09
C GLU A 37 3.65 -2.31 -3.30
N MET A 38 2.52 -2.65 -3.92
CA MET A 38 1.21 -2.53 -3.28
C MET A 38 0.90 -3.68 -2.31
N ILE A 39 1.07 -4.92 -2.76
CA ILE A 39 0.82 -6.13 -1.96
C ILE A 39 1.87 -6.23 -0.86
N GLY A 40 3.13 -5.93 -1.15
CA GLY A 40 4.18 -5.95 -0.15
C GLY A 40 3.93 -4.95 0.97
N MET A 41 3.46 -3.72 0.67
CA MET A 41 3.09 -2.75 1.71
C MET A 41 1.92 -3.25 2.57
N ARG A 42 0.94 -3.94 1.96
CA ARG A 42 -0.17 -4.56 2.71
C ARG A 42 0.33 -5.63 3.68
N GLU A 43 1.26 -6.49 3.26
CA GLU A 43 1.85 -7.51 4.14
C GLU A 43 2.71 -6.92 5.26
N ILE A 44 3.40 -5.81 4.99
CA ILE A 44 4.17 -5.06 5.99
C ILE A 44 3.23 -4.49 7.06
N LEU A 45 2.13 -3.83 6.66
CA LEU A 45 1.13 -3.31 7.61
C LEU A 45 0.50 -4.42 8.45
N ARG A 46 0.16 -5.55 7.83
CA ARG A 46 -0.35 -6.73 8.54
C ARG A 46 0.64 -7.23 9.59
N LYS A 47 1.91 -7.37 9.22
CA LYS A 47 2.94 -7.95 10.09
C LYS A 47 3.37 -7.02 11.22
N PHE A 48 3.51 -5.73 10.94
CA PHE A 48 4.12 -4.78 11.87
C PHE A 48 3.14 -3.84 12.57
N ALA A 49 1.98 -3.57 11.98
CA ALA A 49 0.92 -2.75 12.60
C ALA A 49 -0.29 -3.57 13.06
N ASN A 50 -0.26 -4.91 12.90
CA ASN A 50 -1.33 -5.82 13.30
C ASN A 50 -2.73 -5.46 12.76
N VAL A 51 -2.78 -4.90 11.55
CA VAL A 51 -4.04 -4.56 10.85
C VAL A 51 -4.43 -5.74 9.96
N SER A 52 -5.71 -6.13 9.94
CA SER A 52 -6.14 -7.29 9.15
C SER A 52 -5.98 -7.01 7.66
N ARG A 53 -5.55 -8.02 6.90
CA ARG A 53 -5.37 -7.91 5.44
C ARG A 53 -6.65 -7.47 4.72
N SER A 54 -7.81 -7.88 5.24
CA SER A 54 -9.14 -7.55 4.73
C SER A 54 -9.55 -6.09 4.98
N GLU A 55 -8.93 -5.41 5.95
CA GLU A 55 -9.23 -4.01 6.29
C GLU A 55 -8.44 -3.03 5.41
N ILE A 56 -7.32 -3.49 4.83
CA ILE A 56 -6.46 -2.68 3.97
C ILE A 56 -6.92 -2.78 2.52
N VAL A 57 -8.02 -2.13 2.17
CA VAL A 57 -8.62 -2.21 0.82
C VAL A 57 -8.13 -1.09 -0.12
N GLY A 58 -7.86 0.10 0.42
CA GLY A 58 -7.40 1.24 -0.34
C GLY A 58 -5.94 1.14 -0.79
N ALA A 59 -5.66 1.71 -1.97
CA ALA A 59 -4.30 1.89 -2.48
C ALA A 59 -4.19 3.25 -3.19
N ARG A 60 -3.07 3.95 -2.99
CA ARG A 60 -2.76 5.20 -3.68
C ARG A 60 -1.36 5.13 -4.30
N ALA A 61 -1.28 5.41 -5.59
CA ALA A 61 -0.01 5.47 -6.30
C ALA A 61 0.84 6.67 -5.83
N PRO A 62 2.18 6.52 -5.77
CA PRO A 62 3.08 7.58 -5.38
C PRO A 62 2.99 8.74 -6.39
N PHE A 63 3.11 9.97 -5.89
CA PHE A 63 3.02 11.20 -6.70
C PHE A 63 1.72 11.34 -7.52
N LEU A 64 0.66 10.60 -7.17
CA LEU A 64 -0.59 10.54 -7.93
C LEU A 64 -0.39 10.14 -9.40
N LYS A 65 0.65 9.34 -9.68
CA LYS A 65 0.94 8.80 -11.01
C LYS A 65 0.51 7.33 -11.09
N PRO A 66 -0.70 7.02 -11.59
CA PRO A 66 -1.21 5.65 -11.62
C PRO A 66 -0.44 4.75 -12.58
N GLY A 67 -0.37 3.45 -12.26
CA GLY A 67 0.31 2.40 -13.04
C GLY A 67 -0.37 2.01 -14.33
N ARG A 68 -1.03 2.94 -15.04
CA ARG A 68 -1.81 2.69 -16.27
C ARG A 68 -2.69 1.43 -16.13
N ASN A 69 -2.70 0.54 -17.13
CA ASN A 69 -3.44 -0.72 -17.09
C ASN A 69 -2.87 -1.71 -16.07
N THR A 70 -1.57 -1.63 -15.80
CA THR A 70 -0.87 -2.51 -14.85
C THR A 70 -1.46 -2.43 -13.45
N GLN A 71 -1.92 -1.24 -13.05
CA GLN A 71 -2.56 -1.01 -11.74
C GLN A 71 -3.92 -1.71 -11.57
N PHE A 72 -4.66 -1.93 -12.66
CA PHE A 72 -6.04 -2.45 -12.62
C PHE A 72 -6.15 -3.88 -13.16
N LYS A 73 -5.01 -4.51 -13.44
CA LYS A 73 -4.93 -5.90 -13.89
C LYS A 73 -5.07 -6.85 -12.70
#